data_AF-A0A250K397-F1
#
_entry.id   AF-A0A250K397-F1
#
_cell.length_a   1.000
_cell.length_b   1.000
_cell.length_c   1.000
_cell.angle_alpha   90.00
_cell.angle_beta   90.00
_cell.angle_gamma   90.00
#
_symmetry.space_group_name_H-M   'P 1'
#
loop_
_entity.id
_entity.type
_entity.pdbx_description
1 polymer ?
#
loop_
_entity_poly.entity_id
_entity_poly.type
_entity_poly.pdbx_seq_one_letter_code
_entity_poly.pdbx_strand_id
1 'polypeptide(L)'
;MTLPSRKTLLGNGLSLVALAWIYGGDLSDAVRARGADVSAFMSLPSLERPAVVLGVAALATLGFVVGLLQRKEEGFKGYRLLPIVLVGALFLDLVLSESRTPLTSTDVASMAIQRFHQLAQEQASALEVPDDPRMLQPMLEELGRPPYLVRGEPLQAYALQVRKDCDGPVREAPGVRPGTLIYCVAPERQGAWVTVVGLPAEERFGSPAVVSVAGEARFLLVRPIPPDEAEPGTAFRDNPAAPPSPAGDTDAGTPLAGP
;
A
#
# COMPACT_ATOMS: atom_id res chain seq x y z
N MET A 1 -5.89 -27.14 51.59
CA MET A 1 -5.73 -27.12 50.12
C MET A 1 -6.03 -25.71 49.64
N THR A 2 -5.05 -25.02 49.06
CA THR A 2 -5.22 -23.65 48.57
C THR A 2 -5.78 -23.70 47.15
N LEU A 3 -7.00 -23.18 47.01
CA LEU A 3 -7.64 -22.89 45.72
C LEU A 3 -6.75 -21.95 44.89
N PRO A 4 -6.98 -21.87 43.57
CA PRO A 4 -6.11 -21.09 42.72
C PRO A 4 -6.12 -19.61 43.05
N SER A 5 -4.95 -18.97 42.92
CA SER A 5 -4.80 -17.56 43.28
C SER A 5 -5.54 -16.65 42.30
N ARG A 6 -5.97 -15.47 42.77
CA ARG A 6 -6.58 -14.44 41.91
C ARG A 6 -5.67 -14.07 40.73
N LYS A 7 -4.35 -14.10 40.93
CA LYS A 7 -3.35 -13.83 39.88
C LYS A 7 -3.42 -14.87 38.77
N THR A 8 -3.53 -16.15 39.13
CA THR A 8 -3.64 -17.26 38.17
C THR A 8 -4.94 -17.18 37.37
N LEU A 9 -6.06 -16.86 38.02
CA LEU A 9 -7.34 -16.65 37.34
C LEU A 9 -7.26 -15.50 36.33
N LEU A 10 -6.72 -14.35 36.76
CA LEU A 10 -6.55 -13.18 35.89
C LEU A 10 -5.62 -13.46 34.71
N GLY A 11 -4.49 -14.13 34.96
CA GLY A 11 -3.53 -14.48 33.90
C GLY A 11 -4.17 -15.37 32.82
N ASN A 12 -4.92 -16.40 33.22
CA ASN A 12 -5.62 -17.26 32.26
C ASN A 12 -6.74 -16.51 31.54
N GLY A 13 -7.49 -15.64 32.24
CA GLY A 13 -8.54 -14.82 31.64
C GLY A 13 -7.99 -13.87 30.57
N LEU A 14 -6.91 -13.15 30.88
CA LEU A 14 -6.24 -12.27 29.92
C LEU A 14 -5.68 -13.06 28.73
N SER A 15 -5.06 -14.22 28.97
CA SER A 15 -4.56 -15.06 27.89
C SER A 15 -5.67 -15.54 26.97
N LEU A 16 -6.80 -15.95 27.53
CA LEU A 16 -7.96 -16.39 26.74
C LEU A 16 -8.55 -15.25 25.90
N VAL A 17 -8.68 -14.06 26.48
CA VAL A 17 -9.15 -12.87 25.75
C VAL A 17 -8.19 -12.53 24.62
N ALA A 18 -6.88 -12.54 24.86
CA ALA A 18 -5.88 -12.26 23.83
C ALA A 18 -5.92 -13.29 22.70
N LEU A 19 -5.99 -14.59 23.03
CA LEU A 19 -6.09 -15.68 22.05
C LEU A 19 -7.37 -15.55 21.21
N ALA A 20 -8.51 -15.30 21.85
CA ALA A 20 -9.79 -15.13 21.17
C ALA A 20 -9.80 -13.88 20.27
N TRP A 21 -9.21 -12.77 20.72
CA TRP A 21 -9.15 -11.53 19.96
C TRP A 21 -8.28 -11.65 18.71
N ILE A 22 -7.05 -12.13 18.88
CA ILE A 22 -6.06 -12.20 17.79
C ILE A 22 -6.48 -13.30 16.79
N TYR A 23 -6.52 -14.55 17.23
CA TYR A 23 -6.76 -15.68 16.34
C TYR A 23 -8.22 -15.82 15.93
N GLY A 24 -9.17 -15.35 16.76
CA GLY A 24 -10.57 -15.25 16.35
C GLY A 24 -10.79 -14.17 15.29
N GLY A 25 -10.08 -13.04 15.41
CA GLY A 25 -10.02 -12.01 14.37
C GLY A 25 -9.47 -12.56 13.05
N ASP A 26 -8.32 -13.24 13.10
CA ASP A 26 -7.69 -13.84 11.91
C ASP A 26 -8.59 -14.90 11.25
N LEU A 27 -9.25 -15.75 12.06
CA LEU A 27 -10.18 -16.75 11.54
C LEU A 27 -11.39 -16.08 10.89
N SER A 28 -11.96 -15.06 11.53
CA SER A 28 -13.06 -14.26 10.99
C SER A 28 -12.66 -13.60 9.67
N ASP A 29 -11.49 -12.95 9.61
CA ASP A 29 -10.99 -12.30 8.42
C ASP A 29 -10.75 -13.31 7.29
N ALA A 30 -10.20 -14.49 7.60
CA ALA A 30 -10.04 -15.58 6.65
C ALA A 30 -11.39 -16.04 6.07
N VAL A 31 -12.41 -16.23 6.90
CA VAL A 31 -13.75 -16.63 6.44
C VAL A 31 -14.38 -15.52 5.60
N ARG A 32 -14.31 -14.27 6.06
CA ARG A 32 -14.88 -13.12 5.34
C ARG A 32 -14.21 -12.87 4.00
N ALA A 33 -12.88 -13.01 3.91
CA ALA A 33 -12.13 -12.82 2.66
C ALA A 33 -12.59 -13.76 1.54
N ARG A 34 -13.09 -14.96 1.90
CA ARG A 34 -13.62 -15.93 0.93
C ARG A 34 -14.99 -15.54 0.36
N GLY A 35 -15.80 -14.82 1.14
CA GLY A 35 -17.17 -14.44 0.75
C GLY A 35 -17.35 -12.98 0.33
N ALA A 36 -16.40 -12.11 0.66
CA ALA A 36 -16.48 -10.69 0.34
C ALA A 36 -16.37 -10.44 -1.17
N ASP A 37 -17.12 -9.45 -1.67
CA ASP A 37 -17.03 -9.04 -3.07
C ASP A 37 -15.61 -8.56 -3.41
N VAL A 38 -15.03 -7.70 -2.56
CA VAL A 38 -13.62 -7.32 -2.59
C VAL A 38 -13.03 -7.40 -1.19
N SER A 39 -11.79 -7.87 -1.10
CA SER A 39 -11.01 -7.80 0.14
C SER A 39 -9.60 -7.27 -0.12
N ALA A 40 -9.10 -6.48 0.83
CA ALA A 40 -7.84 -5.76 0.74
C ALA A 40 -6.64 -6.64 1.16
N PHE A 41 -6.57 -7.85 0.60
CA PHE A 41 -5.48 -8.81 0.83
C PHE A 41 -4.80 -9.18 -0.49
N MET A 42 -3.47 -9.34 -0.45
CA MET A 42 -2.70 -9.80 -1.63
C MET A 42 -2.75 -11.32 -1.79
N SER A 43 -3.01 -12.05 -0.71
CA SER A 43 -3.16 -13.51 -0.69
C SER A 43 -4.24 -13.90 0.30
N LEU A 44 -4.88 -15.03 0.05
CA LEU A 44 -5.97 -15.50 0.90
C LEU A 44 -5.45 -15.81 2.32
N PRO A 45 -6.02 -15.20 3.38
CA PRO A 45 -5.60 -15.49 4.75
C PRO A 45 -5.81 -16.98 5.11
N SER A 46 -4.82 -17.55 5.80
CA SER A 46 -4.82 -18.96 6.18
C SER A 46 -5.89 -19.24 7.24
N LEU A 47 -6.72 -20.26 7.02
CA LEU A 47 -7.75 -20.68 7.97
C LEU A 47 -7.19 -21.66 9.02
N GLU A 48 -6.23 -22.49 8.60
CA GLU A 48 -5.71 -23.60 9.39
C GLU A 48 -4.99 -23.15 10.67
N ARG A 49 -4.10 -22.16 10.57
CA ARG A 49 -3.30 -21.68 11.71
C ARG A 49 -4.16 -21.15 12.86
N PRO A 50 -5.02 -20.14 12.66
CA PRO A 50 -5.86 -19.64 13.75
C PRO A 50 -6.80 -20.73 14.28
N ALA A 51 -7.32 -21.63 13.42
CA ALA A 51 -8.15 -22.75 13.85
C ALA A 51 -7.38 -23.72 14.77
N VAL A 52 -6.13 -24.08 14.44
CA VAL A 52 -5.28 -24.94 15.28
C VAL A 52 -4.98 -24.26 16.61
N VAL A 53 -4.58 -22.99 16.61
CA VAL A 53 -4.28 -22.25 17.85
C VAL A 53 -5.52 -22.16 18.74
N LEU A 54 -6.68 -21.81 18.19
CA LEU A 54 -7.95 -21.77 18.93
C LEU A 54 -8.37 -23.15 19.43
N GLY A 55 -8.15 -24.21 18.65
CA GLY A 55 -8.40 -25.59 19.07
C GLY A 55 -7.54 -26.00 20.27
N VAL A 56 -6.24 -25.70 20.22
CA VAL A 56 -5.32 -25.94 21.34
C VAL A 56 -5.70 -25.08 22.57
N ALA A 57 -6.10 -23.83 22.35
CA ALA A 57 -6.60 -22.96 23.41
C ALA A 57 -7.87 -23.51 24.05
N ALA A 58 -8.81 -24.07 23.28
CA ALA A 58 -10.01 -24.70 23.81
C ALA A 58 -9.69 -25.91 24.69
N LEU A 59 -8.72 -26.74 24.29
CA LEU A 59 -8.23 -27.86 25.10
C LEU A 59 -7.55 -27.37 26.40
N ALA A 60 -6.76 -26.30 26.32
CA ALA A 60 -6.15 -25.67 27.49
C ALA A 60 -7.19 -25.11 28.46
N THR A 61 -8.22 -24.44 27.95
CA THR A 61 -9.37 -23.96 28.74
C THR A 61 -10.11 -25.12 29.40
N LEU A 62 -10.32 -26.23 28.69
CA LEU A 62 -10.96 -27.42 29.26
C LEU A 62 -10.13 -27.97 30.44
N GLY A 63 -8.81 -28.10 30.27
CA GLY A 63 -7.90 -28.50 31.35
C GLY A 63 -7.96 -27.57 32.56
N PHE A 64 -8.01 -26.26 32.31
CA PHE A 64 -8.19 -25.24 33.35
C PHE A 64 -9.52 -25.41 34.09
N VAL A 65 -10.64 -25.53 33.37
CA VAL A 65 -11.99 -25.70 33.95
C VAL A 65 -12.12 -27.00 34.74
N VAL A 66 -11.58 -28.11 34.22
CA VAL A 66 -11.55 -29.39 34.96
C VAL A 66 -10.76 -29.26 36.26
N GLY A 67 -9.63 -28.55 36.23
CA GLY A 67 -8.85 -28.24 37.44
C GLY A 67 -9.68 -27.49 38.48
N LEU A 68 -10.45 -26.47 38.05
CA LEU A 68 -11.34 -25.70 38.92
C LEU A 68 -12.47 -26.57 39.51
N LEU A 69 -13.14 -27.35 38.67
CA LEU A 69 -14.25 -28.22 39.09
C LEU A 69 -13.80 -29.30 40.07
N GLN A 70 -12.60 -29.86 39.85
CA GLN A 70 -11.99 -30.84 40.74
C GLN A 70 -11.28 -30.20 41.95
N ARG A 71 -11.36 -28.87 42.11
CA ARG A 71 -10.72 -28.09 43.19
C ARG A 71 -9.23 -28.43 43.35
N LYS A 72 -8.53 -28.61 42.23
CA LYS A 72 -7.09 -28.89 42.22
C LYS A 72 -6.32 -27.69 42.79
N GLU A 73 -5.23 -28.00 43.48
CA GLU A 73 -4.32 -27.02 44.06
C GLU A 73 -3.65 -26.14 43.00
N GLU A 74 -3.16 -24.98 43.41
CA GLU A 74 -2.48 -23.98 42.54
C GLU A 74 -1.32 -24.57 41.70
N GLY A 75 -0.68 -25.64 42.17
CA GLY A 75 0.39 -26.35 41.46
C GLY A 75 -0.06 -27.17 40.24
N PHE A 76 -1.37 -27.27 39.99
CA PHE A 76 -1.90 -28.03 38.87
C PHE A 76 -1.45 -27.46 37.52
N LYS A 77 -0.81 -28.29 36.70
CA LYS A 77 -0.23 -27.90 35.40
C LYS A 77 -1.27 -27.28 34.45
N GLY A 78 -2.54 -27.68 34.55
CA GLY A 78 -3.63 -27.14 33.72
C GLY A 78 -3.79 -25.63 33.84
N TYR A 79 -3.47 -25.03 34.99
CA TYR A 79 -3.57 -23.58 35.20
C TYR A 79 -2.48 -22.76 34.49
N ARG A 80 -1.48 -23.42 33.88
CA ARG A 80 -0.41 -22.75 33.14
C ARG A 80 -0.55 -22.89 31.63
N LEU A 81 -1.51 -23.69 31.15
CA LEU A 81 -1.62 -24.04 29.74
C LEU A 81 -1.96 -22.84 28.87
N LEU A 82 -2.96 -22.02 29.23
CA LEU A 82 -3.37 -20.88 28.39
C LEU A 82 -2.24 -19.84 28.20
N PRO A 83 -1.51 -19.40 29.24
CA PRO A 83 -0.33 -18.55 29.05
C PRO A 83 0.74 -19.19 28.16
N ILE A 84 1.01 -20.49 28.31
CA ILE A 84 1.99 -21.19 27.47
C ILE A 84 1.54 -21.21 26.01
N VAL A 85 0.26 -21.49 25.74
CA VAL A 85 -0.31 -21.49 24.39
C VAL A 85 -0.20 -20.11 23.77
N LEU A 86 -0.56 -19.05 24.51
CA LEU A 86 -0.43 -17.67 24.01
C LEU A 86 1.01 -17.32 23.65
N VAL A 87 1.96 -17.53 24.56
CA VAL A 87 3.37 -17.18 24.32
C VAL A 87 3.94 -18.02 23.17
N GLY A 88 3.63 -19.32 23.12
CA GLY A 88 4.09 -20.21 22.06
C GLY A 88 3.54 -19.82 20.70
N ALA A 89 2.25 -19.47 20.61
CA ALA A 89 1.62 -19.06 19.36
C ALA A 89 2.19 -17.72 18.85
N LEU A 90 2.31 -16.71 19.72
CA LEU A 90 2.92 -15.42 19.37
C LEU A 90 4.38 -15.56 18.95
N PHE A 91 5.14 -16.45 19.60
CA PHE A 91 6.53 -16.72 19.21
C PHE A 91 6.61 -17.35 17.82
N LEU A 92 5.75 -18.33 17.52
CA LEU A 92 5.69 -18.93 16.18
C LEU A 92 5.30 -17.89 15.13
N ASP A 93 4.32 -17.03 15.41
CA ASP A 93 3.93 -15.96 14.50
C ASP A 93 5.09 -14.98 14.24
N LEU A 94 5.82 -14.60 15.29
CA LEU A 94 7.00 -13.74 15.16
C LEU A 94 8.05 -14.36 14.22
N VAL A 95 8.45 -15.60 14.48
CA VAL A 95 9.45 -16.33 13.67
C VAL A 95 9.02 -16.47 12.21
N LEU A 96 7.71 -16.67 11.96
CA LEU A 96 7.18 -16.80 10.60
C LEU A 96 7.01 -15.44 9.89
N SER A 97 6.82 -14.36 10.65
CA SER A 97 6.59 -13.00 10.14
C SER A 97 7.87 -12.24 9.81
N GLU A 98 9.02 -12.60 10.41
CA GLU A 98 10.29 -11.85 10.31
C GLU A 98 10.80 -11.66 8.87
N SER A 99 10.32 -12.48 7.93
CA SER A 99 10.69 -12.40 6.50
C SER A 99 9.77 -11.54 5.62
N ARG A 100 8.71 -10.92 6.17
CA ARG A 100 7.70 -10.19 5.38
C ARG A 100 7.52 -8.77 5.89
N THR A 101 7.87 -7.78 5.09
CA THR A 101 7.40 -6.41 5.28
C THR A 101 5.91 -6.35 4.91
N PRO A 102 5.01 -6.01 5.84
CA PRO A 102 3.59 -5.94 5.53
C PRO A 102 3.31 -4.67 4.72
N LEU A 103 3.32 -4.78 3.39
CA LEU A 103 2.80 -3.73 2.52
C LEU A 103 1.27 -3.76 2.58
N THR A 104 0.65 -2.62 2.84
CA THR A 104 -0.80 -2.52 2.80
C THR A 104 -1.27 -2.53 1.34
N SER A 105 -2.51 -2.94 1.10
CA SER A 105 -3.12 -2.90 -0.23
C SER A 105 -3.14 -1.49 -0.80
N THR A 106 -3.36 -0.48 0.04
CA THR A 106 -3.30 0.94 -0.32
C THR A 106 -1.90 1.37 -0.76
N ASP A 107 -0.85 0.88 -0.09
CA ASP A 107 0.54 1.20 -0.48
C ASP A 107 0.85 0.64 -1.86
N VAL A 108 0.50 -0.63 -2.10
CA VAL A 108 0.71 -1.27 -3.40
C VAL A 108 -0.12 -0.61 -4.49
N ALA A 109 -1.37 -0.24 -4.21
CA ALA A 109 -2.22 0.50 -5.14
C ALA A 109 -1.62 1.89 -5.47
N SER A 110 -1.07 2.59 -4.47
CA SER A 110 -0.41 3.88 -4.65
C SER A 110 0.86 3.76 -5.48
N MET A 111 1.67 2.73 -5.23
CA MET A 111 2.85 2.42 -6.04
C MET A 111 2.48 2.11 -7.49
N ALA A 112 1.38 1.39 -7.72
CA ALA A 112 0.88 1.10 -9.07
C ALA A 112 0.42 2.37 -9.79
N ILE A 113 -0.32 3.27 -9.13
CA ILE A 113 -0.69 4.58 -9.69
C ILE A 113 0.57 5.38 -10.02
N GLN A 114 1.56 5.41 -9.12
CA GLN A 114 2.81 6.14 -9.33
C GLN A 114 3.62 5.59 -10.51
N ARG A 115 3.74 4.27 -10.62
CA ARG A 115 4.46 3.64 -11.73
C ARG A 115 3.74 3.86 -13.06
N PHE A 116 2.43 3.69 -13.10
CA PHE A 116 1.63 3.98 -14.30
C PHE A 116 1.74 5.45 -14.70
N HIS A 117 1.65 6.37 -13.74
CA HIS A 117 1.84 7.80 -13.97
C HIS A 117 3.20 8.09 -14.60
N GLN A 118 4.29 7.52 -14.10
CA GLN A 118 5.63 7.72 -14.68
C GLN A 118 5.68 7.26 -16.15
N LEU A 119 5.18 6.06 -16.44
CA LEU A 119 5.14 5.53 -17.81
C LEU A 119 4.27 6.37 -18.74
N ALA A 120 3.11 6.84 -18.25
CA ALA A 120 2.21 7.71 -19.02
C ALA A 120 2.81 9.11 -19.22
N GLN A 121 3.54 9.63 -18.24
CA GLN A 121 4.23 10.91 -18.30
C GLN A 121 5.40 10.87 -19.30
N GLU A 122 6.14 9.75 -19.37
CA GLU A 122 7.20 9.54 -20.37
C GLU A 122 6.66 9.51 -21.81
N GLN A 123 5.41 9.09 -21.99
CA GLN A 123 4.73 9.11 -23.30
C GLN A 123 3.97 10.41 -23.57
N ALA A 124 3.92 11.35 -22.61
CA ALA A 124 3.28 12.64 -22.82
C ALA A 124 4.12 13.49 -23.78
N SER A 125 3.44 14.14 -24.73
CA SER A 125 4.08 15.10 -25.62
C SER A 125 4.12 16.50 -25.00
N ALA A 126 4.77 17.44 -25.68
CA ALA A 126 4.84 18.83 -25.22
C ALA A 126 3.48 19.55 -25.16
N LEU A 127 2.49 19.06 -25.91
CA LEU A 127 1.19 19.72 -26.08
C LEU A 127 0.04 18.88 -25.51
N GLU A 128 0.15 17.55 -25.56
CA GLU A 128 -0.97 16.65 -25.25
C GLU A 128 -0.52 15.37 -24.53
N VAL A 129 -1.40 14.86 -23.67
CA VAL A 129 -1.25 13.55 -23.01
C VAL A 129 -1.77 12.41 -23.90
N PRO A 130 -1.23 11.17 -23.80
CA PRO A 130 -1.70 10.03 -24.57
C PRO A 130 -3.13 9.64 -24.19
N ASP A 131 -4.04 9.50 -25.16
CA ASP A 131 -5.43 9.12 -24.92
C ASP A 131 -5.85 7.81 -25.60
N ASP A 132 -4.96 7.18 -26.39
CA ASP A 132 -5.21 5.89 -27.01
C ASP A 132 -5.02 4.76 -26.00
N PRO A 133 -6.08 3.97 -25.68
CA PRO A 133 -5.97 2.81 -24.81
C PRO A 133 -4.89 1.82 -25.24
N ARG A 134 -4.61 1.69 -26.55
CA ARG A 134 -3.61 0.74 -27.06
C ARG A 134 -2.18 1.10 -26.70
N MET A 135 -1.90 2.39 -26.49
CA MET A 135 -0.58 2.86 -26.03
C MET A 135 -0.40 2.69 -24.52
N LEU A 136 -1.50 2.83 -23.76
CA LEU A 136 -1.50 2.74 -22.30
C LEU A 136 -1.60 1.30 -21.79
N GLN A 137 -2.26 0.40 -22.53
CA GLN A 137 -2.48 -1.00 -22.12
C GLN A 137 -1.18 -1.77 -21.81
N PRO A 138 -0.09 -1.67 -22.59
CA PRO A 138 1.16 -2.39 -22.30
C PRO A 138 1.79 -1.97 -20.97
N MET A 139 1.57 -0.73 -20.52
CA MET A 139 2.10 -0.23 -19.25
C MET A 139 1.53 -0.99 -18.04
N LEU A 140 0.34 -1.60 -18.18
CA LEU A 140 -0.29 -2.36 -17.09
C LEU A 140 0.48 -3.63 -16.73
N GLU A 141 1.18 -4.22 -17.70
CA GLU A 141 1.95 -5.45 -17.49
C GLU A 141 3.12 -5.21 -16.52
N GLU A 142 3.71 -4.01 -16.54
CA GLU A 142 4.78 -3.60 -15.63
C GLU A 142 4.33 -3.39 -14.19
N LEU A 143 3.02 -3.21 -13.95
CA LEU A 143 2.47 -2.96 -12.61
C LEU A 143 2.32 -4.25 -11.78
N GLY A 144 2.42 -5.41 -12.42
CA GLY A 144 2.21 -6.70 -11.79
C GLY A 144 0.74 -6.96 -11.44
N ARG A 145 0.48 -7.43 -10.21
CA ARG A 145 -0.86 -7.87 -9.78
C ARG A 145 -1.54 -6.86 -8.84
N PRO A 146 -2.84 -6.61 -8.99
CA PRO A 146 -3.60 -5.79 -8.05
C PRO A 146 -3.63 -6.41 -6.63
N PRO A 147 -3.56 -5.59 -5.57
CA PRO A 147 -3.50 -6.07 -4.18
C PRO A 147 -4.89 -6.37 -3.59
N TYR A 148 -5.74 -7.08 -4.33
CA TYR A 148 -7.11 -7.39 -3.93
C TYR A 148 -7.49 -8.83 -4.24
N LEU A 149 -8.36 -9.40 -3.40
CA LEU A 149 -9.08 -10.63 -3.71
C LEU A 149 -10.53 -10.32 -4.04
N VAL A 150 -11.08 -11.01 -5.03
CA VAL A 150 -12.50 -10.98 -5.37
C VAL A 150 -13.07 -12.36 -5.03
N ARG A 151 -13.98 -12.41 -4.05
CA ARG A 151 -14.56 -13.69 -3.56
C ARG A 151 -13.49 -14.74 -3.21
N GLY A 152 -12.43 -14.28 -2.55
CA GLY A 152 -11.29 -15.11 -2.13
C GLY A 152 -10.25 -15.41 -3.21
N GLU A 153 -10.48 -15.03 -4.47
CA GLU A 153 -9.53 -15.26 -5.56
C GLU A 153 -8.66 -14.02 -5.85
N PRO A 154 -7.34 -14.17 -5.97
CA PRO A 154 -6.46 -13.05 -6.29
C PRO A 154 -6.67 -12.58 -7.73
N LEU A 155 -6.72 -11.25 -7.90
CA LEU A 155 -6.70 -10.64 -9.22
C LEU A 155 -5.34 -10.87 -9.90
N GLN A 156 -5.38 -11.24 -11.18
CA GLN A 156 -4.17 -11.62 -11.93
C GLN A 156 -3.52 -10.46 -12.66
N ALA A 157 -4.29 -9.43 -13.04
CA ALA A 157 -3.81 -8.30 -13.81
C ALA A 157 -4.67 -7.07 -13.54
N TYR A 158 -4.08 -5.90 -13.77
CA TYR A 158 -4.82 -4.64 -13.84
C TYR A 158 -5.64 -4.56 -15.13
N ALA A 159 -6.77 -3.86 -15.08
CA ALA A 159 -7.54 -3.46 -16.25
C ALA A 159 -7.40 -1.96 -16.48
N LEU A 160 -7.60 -1.48 -17.72
CA LEU A 160 -7.58 -0.07 -18.05
C LEU A 160 -8.96 0.38 -18.52
N GLN A 161 -9.42 1.51 -18.00
CA GLN A 161 -10.56 2.24 -18.52
C GLN A 161 -10.14 3.68 -18.83
N VAL A 162 -10.12 4.04 -20.12
CA VAL A 162 -9.88 5.42 -20.55
C VAL A 162 -11.21 6.15 -20.66
N ARG A 163 -11.31 7.33 -20.04
CA ARG A 163 -12.44 8.26 -20.14
C ARG A 163 -11.94 9.57 -20.74
N LYS A 164 -12.76 10.22 -21.55
CA LYS A 164 -12.43 11.50 -22.20
C LYS A 164 -13.28 12.62 -21.64
N ASP A 165 -12.83 13.86 -21.87
CA ASP A 165 -13.53 15.09 -21.54
C ASP A 165 -13.92 15.19 -20.06
N CYS A 166 -12.97 14.84 -19.18
CA CYS A 166 -13.16 14.88 -17.73
C CYS A 166 -12.82 16.24 -17.12
N ASP A 167 -13.65 16.74 -16.21
CA ASP A 167 -13.38 17.98 -15.47
C ASP A 167 -12.50 17.79 -14.21
N GLY A 168 -12.10 16.55 -13.91
CA GLY A 168 -11.36 16.22 -12.71
C GLY A 168 -11.09 14.73 -12.51
N PRO A 169 -10.44 14.34 -11.39
CA PRO A 169 -10.22 12.94 -11.05
C PRO A 169 -11.54 12.24 -10.77
N VAL A 170 -11.62 10.97 -11.17
CA VAL A 170 -12.80 10.14 -10.91
C VAL A 170 -12.91 9.87 -9.41
N ARG A 171 -14.01 10.32 -8.80
CA ARG A 171 -14.28 10.12 -7.37
C ARG A 171 -15.11 8.86 -7.10
N GLU A 172 -15.94 8.47 -8.06
CA GLU A 172 -16.80 7.31 -7.97
C GLU A 172 -16.79 6.52 -9.28
N ALA A 173 -16.81 5.20 -9.15
CA ALA A 173 -16.74 4.28 -10.28
C ALA A 173 -17.70 3.10 -10.09
N PRO A 174 -19.03 3.36 -10.04
CA PRO A 174 -20.00 2.31 -9.80
C PRO A 174 -19.96 1.26 -10.93
N GLY A 175 -19.98 -0.01 -10.54
CA GLY A 175 -19.95 -1.14 -11.49
C GLY A 175 -18.60 -1.41 -12.15
N VAL A 176 -17.55 -0.65 -11.80
CA VAL A 176 -16.20 -0.89 -12.31
C VAL A 176 -15.53 -2.00 -11.49
N ARG A 177 -14.85 -2.91 -12.18
CA ARG A 177 -14.16 -4.04 -11.55
C ARG A 177 -12.99 -3.54 -10.68
N PRO A 178 -12.74 -4.12 -9.49
CA PRO A 178 -11.54 -3.85 -8.71
C PRO A 178 -10.27 -4.21 -9.50
N GLY A 179 -9.18 -3.49 -9.26
CA GLY A 179 -7.95 -3.56 -10.05
C GLY A 179 -8.03 -2.84 -11.40
N THR A 180 -9.06 -2.02 -11.64
CA THR A 180 -9.13 -1.18 -12.84
C THR A 180 -8.46 0.16 -12.58
N LEU A 181 -7.48 0.52 -13.41
CA LEU A 181 -6.96 1.88 -13.51
C LEU A 181 -7.87 2.69 -14.42
N ILE A 182 -8.37 3.80 -13.92
CA ILE A 182 -9.17 4.75 -14.68
C ILE A 182 -8.27 5.92 -15.06
N TYR A 183 -8.10 6.12 -16.35
CA TYR A 183 -7.36 7.21 -16.95
C TYR A 183 -8.34 8.23 -17.53
N CYS A 184 -8.58 9.32 -16.81
CA CYS A 184 -9.55 10.36 -17.19
C CYS A 184 -8.81 11.51 -17.87
N VAL A 185 -9.00 11.67 -19.17
CA VAL A 185 -8.34 12.71 -19.97
C VAL A 185 -9.17 13.99 -19.93
N ALA A 186 -8.53 15.11 -19.63
CA ALA A 186 -9.15 16.44 -19.67
C ALA A 186 -9.53 16.82 -21.12
N PRO A 187 -10.48 17.76 -21.29
CA PRO A 187 -10.74 18.37 -22.59
C PRO A 187 -9.43 18.86 -23.25
N GLU A 188 -9.35 18.73 -24.57
CA GLU A 188 -8.18 19.12 -25.36
C GLU A 188 -6.87 18.42 -24.97
N ARG A 189 -6.94 17.31 -24.20
CA ARG A 189 -5.78 16.49 -23.80
C ARG A 189 -4.71 17.27 -23.01
N GLN A 190 -5.11 18.34 -22.34
CA GLN A 190 -4.21 19.19 -21.54
C GLN A 190 -3.81 18.58 -20.18
N GLY A 191 -4.28 17.37 -19.89
CA GLY A 191 -3.92 16.62 -18.69
C GLY A 191 -4.74 15.35 -18.58
N ALA A 192 -4.32 14.44 -17.69
CA ALA A 192 -5.11 13.27 -17.36
C ALA A 192 -4.94 12.85 -15.90
N TRP A 193 -6.05 12.52 -15.25
CA TRP A 193 -6.05 11.98 -13.90
C TRP A 193 -6.03 10.46 -13.92
N VAL A 194 -5.07 9.88 -13.20
CA VAL A 194 -4.94 8.44 -12.99
C VAL A 194 -5.52 8.11 -11.62
N THR A 195 -6.51 7.23 -11.58
CA THR A 195 -7.12 6.70 -10.35
C THR A 195 -7.21 5.18 -10.44
N VAL A 196 -7.33 4.49 -9.32
CA VAL A 196 -7.51 3.02 -9.30
C VAL A 196 -8.74 2.62 -8.51
N VAL A 197 -9.45 1.60 -8.99
CA VAL A 197 -10.60 1.00 -8.33
C VAL A 197 -10.15 -0.17 -7.47
N GLY A 198 -10.55 -0.16 -6.21
CA GLY A 198 -10.17 -1.13 -5.20
C GLY A 198 -11.08 -0.97 -3.98
N LEU A 199 -10.50 -0.62 -2.84
CA LEU A 199 -11.20 -0.31 -1.60
C LEU A 199 -10.61 0.98 -0.98
N PRO A 200 -11.40 1.74 -0.19
CA PRO A 200 -10.87 2.77 0.70
C PRO A 200 -9.83 2.18 1.67
N ALA A 201 -8.84 2.98 2.08
CA ALA A 201 -7.78 2.50 2.97
C ALA A 201 -8.27 2.06 4.36
N GLU A 202 -9.42 2.58 4.78
CA GLU A 202 -10.07 2.27 6.04
C GLU A 202 -10.87 0.95 5.99
N GLU A 203 -11.13 0.42 4.79
CA GLU A 203 -11.94 -0.78 4.58
C GLU A 203 -11.09 -1.99 4.19
N ARG A 204 -11.27 -3.09 4.93
CA ARG A 204 -10.67 -4.39 4.59
C ARG A 204 -11.53 -5.25 3.68
N PHE A 205 -12.85 -5.04 3.72
CA PHE A 205 -13.85 -5.78 2.98
C PHE A 205 -14.95 -4.83 2.56
N GLY A 206 -15.41 -4.92 1.31
CA GLY A 206 -16.45 -4.02 0.83
C GLY A 206 -16.79 -4.22 -0.63
N SER A 207 -17.56 -3.27 -1.14
CA SER A 207 -17.82 -3.13 -2.58
C SER A 207 -16.68 -2.36 -3.26
N PRO A 208 -16.42 -2.60 -4.55
CA PRO A 208 -15.39 -1.86 -5.28
C PRO A 208 -15.68 -0.35 -5.26
N ALA A 209 -14.66 0.44 -4.91
CA ALA A 209 -14.73 1.90 -4.91
C ALA A 209 -13.39 2.49 -5.41
N VAL A 210 -13.36 3.79 -5.71
CA VAL A 210 -12.08 4.45 -6.00
C VAL A 210 -11.24 4.44 -4.72
N VAL A 211 -9.95 4.08 -4.84
CA VAL A 211 -9.05 4.06 -3.68
C VAL A 211 -8.95 5.46 -3.09
N SER A 212 -9.23 5.55 -1.78
CA SER A 212 -9.23 6.80 -1.03
C SER A 212 -8.50 6.66 0.30
N VAL A 213 -8.01 7.77 0.84
CA VAL A 213 -7.46 7.85 2.19
C VAL A 213 -8.08 9.05 2.89
N ALA A 214 -8.61 8.84 4.09
CA ALA A 214 -9.37 9.85 4.83
C ALA A 214 -10.54 10.45 4.03
N GLY A 215 -11.17 9.63 3.18
CA GLY A 215 -12.29 10.04 2.32
C GLY A 215 -11.90 10.77 1.03
N GLU A 216 -10.62 11.07 0.82
CA GLU A 216 -10.14 11.74 -0.39
C GLU A 216 -9.62 10.74 -1.42
N ALA A 217 -10.09 10.85 -2.67
CA ALA A 217 -9.69 9.97 -3.76
C ALA A 217 -8.18 10.13 -4.06
N ARG A 218 -7.48 9.00 -4.16
CA ARG A 218 -6.06 8.98 -4.55
C ARG A 218 -5.96 9.09 -6.06
N PHE A 219 -5.28 10.12 -6.53
CA PHE A 219 -5.00 10.32 -7.94
C PHE A 219 -3.60 10.90 -8.16
N LEU A 220 -3.09 10.71 -9.37
CA LEU A 220 -1.96 11.47 -9.91
C LEU A 220 -2.37 12.11 -11.23
N LEU A 221 -1.78 13.26 -11.54
CA LEU A 221 -2.10 14.06 -12.72
C LEU A 221 -0.93 14.02 -13.69
N VAL A 222 -1.14 13.36 -14.83
CA VAL A 222 -0.25 13.41 -15.99
C VAL A 222 -0.47 14.72 -16.71
N ARG A 223 0.62 15.43 -17.03
CA ARG A 223 0.56 16.73 -17.72
C ARG A 223 1.44 16.74 -18.96
N PRO A 224 1.12 17.53 -19.99
CA PRO A 224 2.07 17.83 -21.05
C PRO A 224 3.36 18.41 -20.45
N ILE A 225 4.52 18.04 -21.01
CA ILE A 225 5.82 18.55 -20.57
C ILE A 225 6.21 19.70 -21.49
N PRO A 226 6.06 20.98 -21.08
CA PRO A 226 6.45 22.09 -21.93
C PRO A 226 7.95 21.97 -22.29
N PRO A 227 8.35 22.39 -23.50
CA PRO A 227 9.69 22.13 -24.02
C PRO A 227 10.82 22.73 -23.17
N ASP A 228 10.54 23.78 -22.40
CA ASP A 228 11.50 24.41 -21.48
C ASP A 228 11.78 23.58 -20.20
N GLU A 229 10.93 22.61 -19.85
CA GLU A 229 11.09 21.75 -18.65
C GLU A 229 11.66 20.36 -18.98
N ALA A 230 11.81 20.02 -20.26
CA ALA A 230 12.23 18.69 -20.71
C ALA A 230 13.75 18.44 -20.62
N GLU A 231 14.56 19.49 -20.43
CA GLU A 231 16.02 19.37 -20.30
C GLU A 231 16.48 19.50 -18.83
N PRO A 232 17.17 18.48 -18.26
CA PRO A 232 17.88 18.67 -17.01
C PRO A 232 19.09 19.60 -17.23
N GLY A 233 18.89 20.89 -16.97
CA GLY A 233 19.89 21.85 -16.52
C GLY A 233 21.26 21.82 -17.22
N THR A 234 21.34 22.38 -18.43
CA THR A 234 22.59 22.90 -18.99
C THR A 234 22.87 24.35 -18.56
N ALA A 235 22.00 24.97 -17.76
CA ALA A 235 22.06 26.38 -17.34
C ALA A 235 23.35 26.81 -16.58
N PHE A 236 24.28 25.90 -16.27
CA PHE A 236 25.60 26.21 -15.70
C PHE A 236 26.80 25.66 -16.48
N ARG A 237 26.60 25.09 -17.68
CA ARG A 237 27.69 24.67 -18.56
C ARG A 237 27.49 25.31 -19.92
N ASP A 238 27.85 26.58 -20.01
CA ASP A 238 28.56 27.16 -21.16
C ASP A 238 28.78 28.65 -20.90
N ASN A 239 29.94 28.99 -20.35
CA ASN A 239 30.53 30.29 -20.60
C ASN A 239 31.97 30.13 -21.12
N PRO A 240 32.17 29.76 -22.40
CA PRO A 240 33.47 29.86 -23.04
C PRO A 240 33.59 31.21 -23.76
N ALA A 241 33.77 32.32 -23.04
CA ALA A 241 34.18 33.57 -23.66
C ALA A 241 34.83 34.55 -22.66
N ALA A 242 36.15 34.44 -22.48
CA ALA A 242 37.00 35.62 -22.37
C ALA A 242 38.39 35.26 -22.92
N PRO A 243 38.74 35.66 -24.16
CA PRO A 243 40.12 35.61 -24.59
C PRO A 243 40.97 36.58 -23.75
N PRO A 244 42.23 36.26 -23.43
CA PRO A 244 43.11 37.21 -22.75
C PRO A 244 43.37 38.41 -23.68
N SER A 245 43.02 39.62 -23.23
CA SER A 245 43.42 40.86 -23.88
C SER A 245 44.95 40.93 -23.98
N PRO A 246 45.52 41.26 -25.16
CA PRO A 246 46.95 41.54 -25.24
C PRO A 246 47.24 42.86 -24.55
N ALA A 247 48.18 42.82 -23.60
CA ALA A 247 48.77 44.00 -22.98
C ALA A 247 49.40 44.85 -24.08
N GLY A 248 48.85 46.06 -24.28
CA GLY A 248 49.47 47.09 -25.10
C GLY A 248 50.63 47.70 -24.32
N ASP A 249 51.85 47.52 -24.84
CA ASP A 249 53.01 48.31 -24.46
C ASP A 249 53.42 49.21 -25.62
N THR A 250 53.74 50.45 -25.24
CA THR A 250 54.48 51.49 -25.98
C THR A 250 53.84 52.16 -27.19
N ASP A 251 53.46 53.44 -27.02
CA ASP A 251 54.02 54.47 -27.90
C ASP A 251 54.14 55.86 -27.23
N ALA A 252 55.16 56.58 -27.69
CA ALA A 252 55.70 57.91 -27.38
C ALA A 252 54.69 58.96 -26.86
N GLY A 253 55.00 59.85 -25.90
CA GLY A 253 56.16 60.74 -25.81
C GLY A 253 56.00 61.96 -26.73
N THR A 254 55.52 63.11 -26.22
CA THR A 254 55.94 64.52 -26.51
C THR A 254 54.93 65.53 -25.89
N PRO A 255 55.36 66.68 -25.32
CA PRO A 255 54.56 67.53 -24.42
C PRO A 255 53.98 68.78 -25.10
N LEU A 256 53.05 69.48 -24.45
CA LEU A 256 52.71 70.88 -24.77
C LEU A 256 52.25 71.66 -23.52
N ALA A 257 52.81 72.86 -23.41
CA ALA A 257 52.75 73.86 -22.33
C ALA A 257 51.35 74.44 -22.06
N GLY A 258 51.02 74.78 -20.80
CA GLY A 258 51.03 76.16 -20.25
C GLY A 258 49.59 76.63 -20.00
N PRO A 259 49.27 77.66 -19.18
CA PRO A 259 50.11 78.70 -18.56
C PRO A 259 50.45 78.48 -17.07
#